data_AF-A0A842TYE5-F1
#
_entry.id   AF-A0A842TYE5-F1
#
_cell.length_a   1.000
_cell.length_b   1.000
_cell.length_c   1.000
_cell.angle_alpha   90.00
_cell.angle_beta   90.00
_cell.angle_gamma   90.00
#
_symmetry.space_group_name_H-M   'P 1'
#
loop_
_entity.id
_entity.type
_entity.pdbx_description
1 polymer ?
#
loop_
_entity_poly.entity_id
_entity_poly.type
_entity_poly.pdbx_seq_one_letter_code
_entity_poly.pdbx_strand_id
1 'polypeptide(L)' 'MINRKKREELKDNILKILRNSERPVSTQELADKLGGKPWHSVHTRCLMLQINGLIEGFRVGRMNLWVINKRNKKGAKK' A
#
# COMPACT_ATOMS: atom_id res chain seq x y z
N MET A 1 -18.91 -14.34 -0.55
CA MET A 1 -18.11 -14.06 0.68
C MET A 1 -16.58 -14.16 0.49
N ILE A 2 -16.08 -14.99 -0.44
CA ILE A 2 -14.64 -15.26 -0.68
C ILE A 2 -13.84 -14.01 -1.10
N ASN A 3 -14.46 -13.05 -1.80
CA ASN A 3 -13.75 -11.90 -2.37
C ASN A 3 -13.38 -10.79 -1.35
N ARG A 4 -13.98 -10.80 -0.15
CA ARG A 4 -13.68 -9.80 0.89
C ARG A 4 -12.37 -10.13 1.62
N LYS A 5 -12.17 -11.41 2.00
CA LYS A 5 -10.94 -11.87 2.67
C LYS A 5 -9.68 -11.56 1.86
N LYS A 6 -9.66 -11.96 0.58
CA LYS A 6 -8.52 -11.69 -0.33
C LYS A 6 -8.21 -10.18 -0.48
N ARG A 7 -9.23 -9.31 -0.43
CA ARG A 7 -9.05 -7.85 -0.50
C ARG A 7 -8.44 -7.27 0.78
N GLU A 8 -8.81 -7.80 1.93
CA GLU A 8 -8.20 -7.40 3.20
C GLU A 8 -6.77 -7.92 3.33
N GLU A 9 -6.48 -9.15 2.92
CA GLU A 9 -5.11 -9.67 2.87
C GLU A 9 -4.18 -8.82 2.00
N LEU A 10 -4.65 -8.40 0.81
CA LEU A 10 -3.86 -7.52 -0.06
C LEU A 10 -3.54 -6.18 0.63
N LYS A 11 -4.52 -5.62 1.36
CA LYS A 11 -4.34 -4.38 2.12
C LYS A 11 -3.26 -4.53 3.16
N ASP A 12 -3.38 -5.56 3.99
CA ASP A 12 -2.52 -5.76 5.15
C ASP A 12 -1.08 -6.03 4.71
N ASN A 13 -0.91 -6.78 3.61
CA ASN A 13 0.41 -7.02 3.03
C ASN A 13 1.05 -5.74 2.46
N ILE A 14 0.29 -4.88 1.75
CA ILE A 14 0.80 -3.58 1.28
C ILE A 14 1.26 -2.73 2.47
N LEU A 15 0.41 -2.60 3.50
CA LEU A 15 0.74 -1.81 4.69
C LEU A 15 1.94 -2.36 5.44
N LYS A 16 2.09 -3.69 5.53
CA LYS A 16 3.25 -4.34 6.14
C LYS A 16 4.54 -3.99 5.38
N ILE A 17 4.53 -4.08 4.04
CA ILE A 17 5.69 -3.73 3.22
C ILE A 17 6.07 -2.25 3.42
N LEU A 18 5.08 -1.35 3.37
CA LEU A 18 5.33 0.10 3.51
C LEU A 18 5.77 0.51 4.93
N ARG A 19 5.31 -0.18 5.97
CA ARG A 19 5.76 0.06 7.36
C ARG A 19 7.21 -0.33 7.58
N ASN A 20 7.65 -1.40 6.92
CA ASN A 20 9.00 -1.95 7.05
C ASN A 20 9.99 -1.35 6.04
N SER A 21 9.55 -0.45 5.17
CA SER A 21 10.40 0.19 4.18
C SER A 21 10.94 1.52 4.72
N GLU A 22 12.25 1.70 4.64
CA GLU A 22 12.91 2.97 4.97
C GLU A 22 12.75 4.02 3.87
N ARG A 23 12.48 3.57 2.63
CA ARG A 23 12.30 4.41 1.44
C ARG A 23 10.91 4.26 0.83
N PRO A 24 10.45 5.23 0.04
CA PRO A 24 9.27 5.10 -0.81
C PRO A 24 9.37 3.86 -1.71
N VAL A 25 8.26 3.13 -1.85
CA VAL A 25 8.20 1.90 -2.65
C VAL A 25 7.34 2.14 -3.88
N SER A 26 7.80 1.74 -5.06
CA SER A 26 7.01 1.88 -6.27
C SER A 26 5.86 0.87 -6.35
N THR A 27 4.82 1.17 -7.15
CA THR A 27 3.76 0.19 -7.42
C THR A 27 4.31 -1.12 -8.00
N GLN A 28 5.32 -1.05 -8.87
CA GLN A 28 5.95 -2.23 -9.45
C GLN A 28 6.66 -3.05 -8.36
N GLU A 29 7.49 -2.41 -7.52
CA GLU A 29 8.16 -3.10 -6.41
C GLU A 29 7.15 -3.74 -5.43
N LEU A 30 6.00 -3.09 -5.18
CA LEU A 30 4.93 -3.69 -4.37
C LEU A 30 4.34 -4.93 -5.05
N ALA A 31 4.05 -4.86 -6.35
CA ALA A 31 3.53 -5.99 -7.12
C ALA A 31 4.46 -7.20 -7.07
N ASP A 32 5.77 -6.96 -7.25
CA ASP A 32 6.80 -8.00 -7.21
C ASP A 32 6.89 -8.62 -5.80
N LYS A 33 6.98 -7.79 -4.75
CA LYS A 33 7.02 -8.24 -3.34
C LYS A 33 5.77 -8.98 -2.87
N LEU A 34 4.63 -8.78 -3.55
CA LEU A 34 3.36 -9.45 -3.24
C LEU A 34 3.18 -10.78 -3.99
N GLY A 35 4.26 -11.32 -4.58
CA GLY A 35 4.25 -12.57 -5.35
C GLY A 35 3.81 -12.35 -6.80
N GLY A 36 4.24 -11.25 -7.42
CA GLY A 36 3.93 -10.96 -8.82
C GLY A 36 2.46 -10.64 -9.09
N LYS A 37 1.79 -9.95 -8.16
CA LYS A 37 0.37 -9.58 -8.35
C LYS A 37 0.21 -8.59 -9.51
N PRO A 38 -0.95 -8.57 -10.21
CA PRO A 38 -1.17 -7.61 -11.29
C PRO A 38 -0.98 -6.17 -10.84
N TRP A 39 -0.12 -5.43 -11.56
CA TRP A 39 0.26 -4.06 -11.24
C TRP A 39 -0.96 -3.15 -11.03
N HIS A 40 -1.95 -3.22 -11.93
CA HIS A 40 -3.16 -2.40 -11.86
C HIS A 40 -3.96 -2.66 -10.57
N SER A 41 -4.03 -3.91 -10.12
CA SER A 41 -4.74 -4.25 -8.87
C SER A 41 -4.04 -3.67 -7.65
N VAL A 42 -2.70 -3.71 -7.63
CA VAL A 42 -1.89 -3.10 -6.56
C VAL A 42 -2.01 -1.59 -6.59
N HIS A 43 -1.96 -0.97 -7.78
CA HIS A 43 -2.12 0.46 -7.97
C HIS A 43 -3.47 0.96 -7.44
N THR A 44 -4.56 0.35 -7.87
CA THR A 44 -5.92 0.68 -7.41
C THR A 44 -6.03 0.53 -5.90
N ARG A 45 -5.43 -0.51 -5.31
CA ARG A 45 -5.46 -0.68 -3.86
C ARG A 45 -4.67 0.41 -3.13
N CYS A 46 -3.52 0.84 -3.65
CA CYS A 46 -2.75 1.95 -3.09
C CYS A 46 -3.55 3.27 -3.13
N LEU A 47 -4.22 3.56 -4.24
CA LEU A 47 -5.11 4.73 -4.34
C LEU A 47 -6.22 4.70 -3.28
N MET A 48 -6.87 3.55 -3.08
CA MET A 48 -7.87 3.42 -2.01
C MET A 48 -7.27 3.65 -0.62
N LEU A 49 -6.03 3.20 -0.37
CA LEU A 49 -5.36 3.40 0.92
C LEU A 49 -4.96 4.86 1.14
N GLN A 50 -4.57 5.56 0.07
CA GLN A 50 -4.29 6.99 0.10
C GLN A 50 -5.56 7.78 0.41
N ILE A 51 -6.68 7.47 -0.24
CA ILE A 51 -7.99 8.10 0.05
C ILE A 51 -8.38 7.91 1.52
N ASN A 52 -8.10 6.74 2.09
CA ASN A 52 -8.33 6.45 3.51
C ASN A 52 -7.27 7.05 4.46
N GLY A 53 -6.30 7.82 3.96
CA GLY A 53 -5.26 8.45 4.76
C GLY A 53 -4.27 7.47 5.41
N LEU A 54 -4.21 6.22 4.95
CA LEU A 54 -3.32 5.21 5.53
C LEU A 54 -1.91 5.26 4.94
N ILE A 55 -1.78 5.72 3.70
CA ILE A 55 -0.51 5.89 2.99
C ILE A 55 -0.49 7.26 2.30
N GLU A 56 0.69 7.74 1.97
CA GLU A 56 0.88 8.89 1.09
C GLU A 56 1.47 8.40 -0.23
N GLY A 57 1.10 9.06 -1.32
CA GLY A 57 1.52 8.72 -2.68
C GLY A 57 2.05 9.96 -3.38
N PHE A 58 3.11 9.79 -4.18
CA PHE A 58 3.63 10.85 -5.04
C PHE A 58 4.25 10.25 -6.29
N ARG A 59 4.41 11.08 -7.32
CA ARG A 59 4.90 10.67 -8.62
C ARG A 59 6.31 11.20 -8.86
N VAL A 60 7.22 10.34 -9.31
CA VAL A 60 8.56 10.70 -9.77
C VAL A 60 8.71 10.16 -11.19
N GLY A 61 8.76 11.07 -12.16
CA GLY A 61 8.72 10.71 -13.59
C GLY A 61 7.47 9.90 -13.94
N ARG A 62 7.66 8.65 -14.37
CA ARG A 62 6.57 7.71 -14.71
C ARG A 62 6.22 6.73 -13.58
N MET A 63 6.85 6.87 -12.41
CA MET A 63 6.67 5.95 -11.28
C MET A 63 5.76 6.55 -10.21
N ASN A 64 4.82 5.73 -9.71
CA ASN A 64 4.05 6.03 -8.51
C ASN A 64 4.76 5.40 -7.31
N LEU A 65 5.11 6.24 -6.33
CA LEU A 65 5.80 5.87 -5.10
C LEU A 65 4.86 6.03 -3.91
N TRP A 66 5.02 5.15 -2.92
CA TRP A 66 4.12 5.03 -1.78
C TRP A 66 4.92 4.97 -0.47
N VAL A 67 4.41 5.63 0.56
CA VAL A 67 4.97 5.60 1.93
C VAL A 67 3.85 5.46 2.96
N ILE A 68 4.16 4.88 4.13
CA ILE A 68 3.19 4.80 5.22
C ILE A 68 2.91 6.20 5.78
N ASN A 69 1.63 6.54 6.01
CA ASN A 69 1.29 7.79 6.66
C ASN A 69 1.55 7.67 8.18
N LYS A 70 2.63 8.29 8.66
CA LYS A 70 3.03 8.24 10.08
C LYS A 70 2.13 9.05 11.01
N ARG A 71 1.28 9.94 10.47
CA ARG A 71 0.34 10.76 11.28
C ARG A 71 -0.74 9.91 11.97
N ASN A 72 -0.98 8.69 11.50
CA ASN A 72 -1.99 7.77 12.05
C ASN A 72 -1.52 6.90 13.24
N LYS A 73 -0.32 7.12 13.80
CA LYS A 73 0.18 6.35 14.97
C LYS A 73 -0.59 6.59 16.28
N LYS A 74 -1.52 7.57 16.35
CA LYS A 74 -2.27 7.92 17.57
C LYS A 74 -3.59 7.15 17.78
N GLY A 75 -3.99 6.26 16.87
CA GLY A 75 -5.27 5.52 16.98
C GLY A 75 -5.20 4.12 17.61
N ALA A 76 -4.00 3.59 17.88
CA ALA A 76 -3.80 2.20 18.34
C ALA A 76 -3.33 2.09 19.81
N LYS A 77 -3.70 3.05 20.65
CA LYS A 77 -3.65 2.92 22.10
C LYS A 77 -5.06 3.18 22.65
N LYS A 78 -5.83 2.10 22.78
CA LYS A 78 -6.89 1.97 23.78
C LYS A 78 -6.76 0.57 24.36
#